data_AF-A0A7R9IS20-F1
#
_entry.id   AF-A0A7R9IS20-F1
#
_cell.length_a   1.000
_cell.length_b   1.000
_cell.length_c   1.000
_cell.angle_alpha   90.00
_cell.angle_beta   90.00
_cell.angle_gamma   90.00
#
_symmetry.space_group_name_H-M   'P 1'
#
loop_
_entity.id
_entity.type
_entity.pdbx_description
1 polymer ?
#
loop_
_entity_poly.entity_id
_entity_poly.type
_entity_poly.pdbx_seq_one_letter_code
_entity_poly.pdbx_strand_id
1 'polypeptide(L)'
;MGRWPNTYAFTKALGEDVVRTAGKGLPVAVIRPSIVIGTAREPIEGWTNNLYGPNGVVAGAGLGLLRTFYCNKDFVADLVPVDLCVNAIIALPWYRENIRYA
;
A
#
# COMPACT_ATOMS: atom_id res chain seq x y z
N MET A 1 2.34 -3.20 21.33
CA MET A 1 1.57 -4.04 20.39
C MET A 1 2.40 -5.22 19.84
N GLY A 2 3.22 -5.89 20.66
CA GLY A 2 3.96 -7.10 20.24
C GLY A 2 4.68 -6.94 18.89
N ARG A 3 4.34 -7.79 17.92
CA ARG A 3 4.92 -7.81 16.56
C ARG A 3 4.45 -6.69 15.63
N TRP A 4 3.42 -5.93 16.01
CA TRP A 4 2.76 -4.97 15.12
C TRP A 4 3.21 -3.54 15.39
N PRO A 5 3.59 -2.77 14.35
CA PRO A 5 4.16 -1.44 14.52
C PRO A 5 3.13 -0.40 14.98
N ASN A 6 1.85 -0.59 14.68
CA ASN A 6 0.76 0.31 15.08
C ASN A 6 -0.59 -0.42 15.08
N THR A 7 -1.65 0.27 15.53
CA THR A 7 -3.01 -0.27 15.60
C THR A 7 -3.58 -0.57 14.23
N TYR A 8 -3.23 0.22 13.21
CA TYR A 8 -3.65 0.01 11.83
C TYR A 8 -3.13 -1.32 11.26
N ALA A 9 -1.84 -1.61 11.41
CA ALA A 9 -1.25 -2.86 10.96
C ALA A 9 -1.86 -4.06 11.68
N PHE A 10 -2.16 -3.91 12.98
CA PHE A 10 -2.86 -4.93 13.74
C PHE A 10 -4.29 -5.19 13.22
N THR A 11 -5.08 -4.14 12.96
CA THR A 11 -6.44 -4.32 12.44
C THR A 11 -6.46 -4.88 11.02
N LYS A 12 -5.50 -4.52 10.17
CA LYS A 12 -5.34 -5.14 8.84
C LYS A 12 -5.00 -6.62 8.93
N ALA A 13 -4.09 -7.01 9.82
CA ALA A 13 -3.76 -8.41 10.04
C ALA A 13 -4.96 -9.24 10.53
N LEU A 14 -5.78 -8.68 11.43
CA LEU A 14 -7.05 -9.30 11.83
C LEU A 14 -8.02 -9.43 10.66
N GLY A 15 -8.12 -8.41 9.79
CA GLY A 15 -8.94 -8.47 8.59
C GLY A 15 -8.50 -9.57 7.61
N GLU A 16 -7.19 -9.71 7.39
CA GLU A 16 -6.63 -10.81 6.58
C GLU A 16 -6.99 -12.19 7.17
N ASP A 17 -6.97 -12.33 8.50
CA ASP A 17 -7.37 -13.57 9.18
C ASP A 17 -8.87 -13.86 9.03
N VAL A 18 -9.73 -12.84 9.09
CA VAL A 18 -11.16 -12.99 8.81
C VAL A 18 -11.38 -13.48 7.38
N VAL A 19 -10.69 -12.89 6.38
CA VAL A 19 -10.77 -13.36 4.99
C VAL A 19 -10.29 -14.82 4.87
N ARG A 20 -9.21 -15.18 5.56
CA ARG A 20 -8.67 -16.55 5.58
C ARG A 20 -9.64 -17.57 6.18
N THR A 21 -10.33 -17.21 7.25
CA THR A 21 -11.18 -18.13 8.02
C THR A 21 -12.60 -18.20 7.48
N ALA A 22 -13.20 -17.06 7.14
CA ALA A 22 -14.58 -16.93 6.68
C ALA A 22 -14.72 -16.90 5.13
N GLY A 23 -13.65 -16.59 4.39
CA GLY A 23 -13.68 -16.51 2.92
C GLY A 23 -13.59 -17.86 2.20
N LYS A 24 -13.60 -18.99 2.92
CA LYS A 24 -13.50 -20.33 2.32
C LYS A 24 -14.64 -20.57 1.33
N GLY A 25 -14.28 -20.99 0.12
CA GLY A 25 -15.23 -21.25 -0.97
C GLY A 25 -15.65 -20.02 -1.76
N LEU A 26 -15.22 -18.81 -1.39
CA LEU A 26 -15.50 -17.58 -2.12
C LEU A 26 -14.34 -17.19 -3.05
N PRO A 27 -14.62 -16.46 -4.15
CA PRO A 27 -13.59 -15.95 -5.05
C PRO A 27 -12.87 -14.72 -4.49
N VAL A 28 -12.20 -14.88 -3.35
CA VAL A 28 -11.50 -13.79 -2.65
C VAL A 28 -9.99 -13.89 -2.82
N ALA A 29 -9.34 -12.72 -2.81
CA ALA A 29 -7.89 -12.57 -2.77
C ALA A 29 -7.51 -11.38 -1.89
N VAL A 30 -6.31 -11.41 -1.30
CA VAL A 30 -5.77 -10.33 -0.46
C VAL A 30 -4.55 -9.76 -1.17
N ILE A 31 -4.55 -8.47 -1.44
CA ILE A 31 -3.38 -7.73 -1.90
C ILE A 31 -2.76 -6.96 -0.73
N ARG A 32 -1.42 -6.99 -0.62
CA ARG A 32 -0.65 -6.34 0.45
C ARG A 32 0.30 -5.30 -0.15
N PRO A 33 -0.22 -4.13 -0.58
CA PRO A 33 0.65 -3.08 -1.09
C PRO A 33 1.52 -2.49 0.02
N SER A 34 2.69 -2.01 -0.35
CA SER A 34 3.58 -1.22 0.50
C SER A 34 3.06 0.23 0.63
N ILE A 35 3.91 1.18 1.04
CA ILE A 35 3.45 2.57 1.21
C ILE A 35 3.15 3.17 -0.15
N VAL A 36 1.87 3.44 -0.40
CA VAL A 36 1.41 3.95 -1.69
C VAL A 36 1.77 5.44 -1.82
N ILE A 37 2.40 5.80 -2.94
CA ILE A 37 2.74 7.17 -3.32
C ILE A 37 2.03 7.57 -4.62
N GLY A 38 2.35 8.77 -5.13
CA GLY A 38 1.82 9.24 -6.40
C GLY A 38 2.04 8.28 -7.57
N THR A 39 1.26 8.47 -8.63
CA THR A 39 1.33 7.68 -9.86
C THR A 39 2.72 7.74 -10.50
N ALA A 40 3.17 6.64 -11.07
CA ALA A 40 4.40 6.61 -11.85
C ALA A 40 4.19 7.16 -13.26
N ARG A 41 3.03 6.89 -13.89
CA ARG A 41 2.75 7.30 -15.27
C ARG A 41 1.31 7.71 -15.51
N GLU A 42 0.35 6.89 -15.10
CA GLU A 42 -1.06 7.07 -15.50
C GLU A 42 -1.96 7.40 -14.31
N PRO A 43 -3.05 8.17 -14.50
CA PRO A 43 -3.42 8.91 -15.72
C PRO A 43 -2.63 10.20 -15.94
N ILE A 44 -1.96 10.70 -14.90
CA ILE A 44 -1.10 11.88 -14.88
C ILE A 44 0.08 11.52 -14.00
N GLU A 45 1.32 11.76 -14.44
CA GLU A 45 2.53 11.46 -13.66
C GLU A 45 2.61 12.26 -12.35
N GLY A 46 2.98 11.61 -11.24
CA GLY A 46 3.09 12.23 -9.92
C GLY A 46 1.76 12.61 -9.27
N TRP A 47 0.63 12.25 -9.87
CA TRP A 47 -0.69 12.55 -9.33
C TRP A 47 -0.94 11.81 -8.01
N THR A 48 -1.48 12.53 -7.04
CA THR A 48 -1.96 12.00 -5.75
C THR A 48 -3.21 12.75 -5.32
N ASN A 49 -4.08 12.10 -4.56
CA ASN A 49 -5.28 12.72 -4.01
C ASN A 49 -5.10 13.25 -2.58
N ASN A 50 -3.94 13.01 -1.95
CA ASN A 50 -3.69 13.40 -0.58
C ASN A 50 -2.19 13.67 -0.30
N LEU A 51 -1.94 14.38 0.80
CA LEU A 51 -0.61 14.69 1.33
C LEU A 51 -0.27 13.83 2.56
N TYR A 52 -0.86 12.66 2.72
CA TYR A 52 -0.58 11.81 3.88
C TYR A 52 0.76 11.09 3.72
N GLY A 53 1.46 10.89 4.83
CA GLY A 53 2.71 10.13 4.87
C GLY A 53 3.81 10.75 3.98
N PRO A 54 4.48 9.96 3.12
CA PRO A 54 5.60 10.44 2.30
C PRO A 54 5.25 11.61 1.37
N ASN A 55 4.03 11.65 0.82
CA ASN A 55 3.61 12.74 -0.07
C ASN A 55 3.67 14.11 0.64
N GLY A 56 3.24 14.17 1.90
CA GLY A 56 3.32 15.38 2.72
C GLY A 56 4.74 15.74 3.11
N VAL A 57 5.61 14.74 3.35
CA VAL A 57 7.04 14.97 3.64
C VAL A 57 7.72 15.62 2.43
N VAL A 58 7.52 15.06 1.22
CA VAL A 58 8.08 15.60 -0.02
C VAL A 58 7.54 16.99 -0.31
N ALA A 59 6.23 17.20 -0.20
CA ALA A 59 5.63 18.52 -0.41
C ALA A 59 6.15 19.56 0.60
N GLY A 60 6.20 19.22 1.89
CA GLY A 60 6.70 20.10 2.93
C GLY A 60 8.17 20.46 2.74
N ALA A 61 9.01 19.50 2.33
CA ALA A 61 10.41 19.74 2.04
C ALA A 61 10.59 20.59 0.77
N GLY A 62 9.87 20.29 -0.30
CA GLY A 62 9.92 21.03 -1.56
C GLY A 62 9.45 22.49 -1.43
N LEU A 63 8.49 22.76 -0.54
CA LEU A 63 8.05 24.11 -0.20
C LEU A 63 8.96 24.83 0.82
N GLY A 64 9.95 24.14 1.39
CA GLY A 64 10.83 24.67 2.44
C GLY A 64 10.19 24.79 3.83
N LEU A 65 8.98 24.27 4.01
CA LEU A 65 8.26 24.29 5.30
C LEU A 65 8.79 23.23 6.26
N LEU A 66 9.13 22.04 5.74
CA LEU A 66 9.72 20.95 6.49
C LEU A 66 11.25 21.01 6.34
N ARG A 67 11.93 21.40 7.41
CA ARG A 67 13.40 21.56 7.43
C ARG A 67 14.14 20.36 8.03
N THR A 68 13.46 19.57 8.86
CA THR A 68 14.01 18.39 9.50
C THR A 68 12.98 17.27 9.51
N PHE A 69 13.44 16.03 9.36
CA PHE A 69 12.59 14.84 9.40
C PHE A 69 13.21 13.82 10.34
N TYR A 70 12.47 13.42 11.38
CA TYR A 70 12.95 12.42 12.34
C TYR A 70 12.69 11.02 11.78
N CYS A 71 13.75 10.36 11.31
CA CYS A 71 13.71 8.99 10.84
C CYS A 71 14.99 8.23 11.22
N ASN A 72 14.89 6.91 11.25
CA ASN A 72 16.07 6.05 11.29
C ASN A 72 16.57 5.86 9.86
N LYS A 73 17.79 6.33 9.58
CA LYS A 73 18.43 6.24 8.27
C LYS A 73 18.72 4.80 7.81
N ASP A 74 18.75 3.85 8.73
CA ASP A 74 19.03 2.45 8.44
C ASP A 74 17.76 1.66 8.07
N PHE A 75 16.58 2.29 8.15
CA PHE A 75 15.31 1.69 7.74
C PHE A 75 15.00 1.98 6.27
N VAL A 76 14.63 0.92 5.55
CA VAL A 76 14.19 1.01 4.16
C VAL A 76 12.69 1.35 4.12
N ALA A 77 12.35 2.44 3.45
CA ALA A 77 10.97 2.78 3.14
C ALA A 77 10.57 2.13 1.81
N ASP A 78 9.71 1.11 1.87
CA ASP A 78 9.17 0.47 0.67
C ASP A 78 7.97 1.27 0.13
N LEU A 79 8.19 1.92 -1.02
CA LEU A 79 7.24 2.81 -1.67
C LEU A 79 6.77 2.21 -2.98
N VAL A 80 5.47 2.27 -3.23
CA VAL A 80 4.87 1.75 -4.47
C VAL A 80 3.98 2.81 -5.13
N PRO A 81 4.11 3.05 -6.44
CA PRO A 81 3.21 3.94 -7.17
C PRO A 81 1.76 3.43 -7.17
N VAL A 82 0.80 4.34 -6.98
CA VAL A 82 -0.63 3.97 -6.90
C VAL A 82 -1.17 3.33 -8.17
N ASP A 83 -0.71 3.75 -9.34
CA ASP A 83 -1.13 3.20 -10.64
C ASP A 83 -0.73 1.74 -10.79
N LEU A 84 0.46 1.35 -10.32
CA LEU A 84 0.87 -0.05 -10.28
C LEU A 84 0.00 -0.88 -9.32
N CYS A 85 -0.35 -0.33 -8.15
CA CYS A 85 -1.26 -1.01 -7.22
C CYS A 85 -2.65 -1.21 -7.83
N VAL A 86 -3.20 -0.19 -8.50
CA VAL A 86 -4.50 -0.27 -9.17
C VAL A 86 -4.46 -1.31 -10.30
N ASN A 87 -3.42 -1.30 -11.12
CA ASN A 87 -3.25 -2.29 -12.18
C ASN A 87 -3.18 -3.72 -11.62
N ALA A 88 -2.46 -3.92 -10.51
CA ALA A 88 -2.41 -5.21 -9.84
C ALA A 88 -3.79 -5.64 -9.31
N ILE A 89 -4.56 -4.73 -8.70
CA ILE A 89 -5.93 -5.00 -8.23
C ILE A 89 -6.85 -5.40 -9.37
N ILE A 90 -6.77 -4.73 -10.52
CA ILE A 90 -7.58 -5.03 -11.71
C ILE A 90 -7.20 -6.39 -12.31
N ALA A 91 -5.90 -6.72 -12.34
CA ALA A 91 -5.42 -8.01 -12.86
C ALA A 91 -5.67 -9.19 -11.89
N LEU A 92 -5.89 -8.91 -10.60
CA LEU A 92 -5.94 -9.93 -9.54
C LEU A 92 -7.00 -11.02 -9.75
N PRO A 93 -8.26 -10.72 -10.15
CA PRO A 93 -9.26 -11.75 -10.39
C PRO A 93 -8.84 -12.73 -11.48
N TRP A 94 -8.29 -12.23 -12.60
CA TRP A 94 -7.80 -13.08 -13.68
C TRP A 94 -6.63 -13.95 -13.23
N TYR A 95 -5.67 -13.38 -12.51
CA TYR A 95 -4.53 -14.12 -11.97
C TYR A 95 -4.94 -15.24 -11.01
N ARG A 96 -5.88 -14.96 -10.10
CA ARG A 96 -6.42 -15.92 -9.15
C ARG A 96 -7.09 -17.10 -9.85
N GLU A 97 -7.93 -16.84 -10.84
CA GLU A 97 -8.64 -17.87 -11.58
C GLU A 97 -7.66 -18.81 -12.29
N ASN A 98 -6.60 -18.29 -12.90
CA ASN A 98 -5.59 -19.12 -13.58
C ASN A 98 -4.77 -19.98 -12.61
N ILE A 99 -4.43 -19.50 -11.41
CA ILE A 99 -3.74 -20.32 -10.40
C ILE A 99 -4.62 -21.46 -9.90
N ARG A 100 -5.95 -21.30 -9.87
CA ARG A 100 -6.87 -22.35 -9.43
C ARG A 100 -6.85 -23.59 -10.34
N TYR A 101 -6.50 -23.42 -11.62
CA TYR A 101 -6.49 -24.48 -12.63
C TYR A 101 -5.07 -24.99 -12.99
N ALA A 102 -4.03 -24.44 -12.36
CA ALA A 102 -2.64 -24.88 -12.48
C ALA A 102 -2.26 -25.83 -11.32
#